data_AF-A0A963A7Q6-F1
#
_entry.id   AF-A0A963A7Q6-F1
#
_cell.length_a   1.000
_cell.length_b   1.000
_cell.length_c   1.000
_cell.angle_alpha   90.00
_cell.angle_beta   90.00
_cell.angle_gamma   90.00
#
_symmetry.space_group_name_H-M   'P 1'
#
loop_
_entity.id
_entity.type
_entity.pdbx_description
1 polymer ?
#
loop_
_entity_poly.entity_id
_entity_poly.type
_entity_poly.pdbx_seq_one_letter_code
_entity_poly.pdbx_strand_id
1 'polypeptide(L)'
;GELVGITKVSSTLMEAMCGYAEACFAANDSLRLDYETDAMVAAAASVPVQCVTVADLLWSEIDDETHYRRASEIDRTIRAKDLSD
;
A
#
# COMPACT_ATOMS: atom_id res chain seq x y z
N GLY A 1 -8.75 -5.12 7.65
CA GLY A 1 -7.49 -4.38 7.68
C GLY A 1 -7.54 -3.29 6.63
N GLU A 2 -6.48 -2.50 6.54
CA GLU A 2 -6.28 -1.44 5.54
C GLU A 2 -4.93 -1.65 4.85
N LEU A 3 -4.76 -1.12 3.63
CA LEU A 3 -3.48 -1.14 2.93
C LEU A 3 -2.58 -0.06 3.53
N VAL A 4 -1.42 -0.45 4.03
CA VAL A 4 -0.46 0.43 4.74
C VAL A 4 0.48 1.18 3.79
N GLY A 5 0.41 0.90 2.48
CA GLY A 5 1.38 1.40 1.49
C GLY A 5 2.75 0.70 1.55
N ILE A 6 2.89 -0.37 2.35
CA ILE A 6 4.10 -1.20 2.42
C ILE A 6 3.76 -2.62 1.99
N THR A 7 4.32 -3.06 0.87
CA THR A 7 4.09 -4.40 0.32
C THR A 7 5.40 -5.06 -0.04
N LYS A 8 5.59 -6.32 0.37
CA LYS A 8 6.69 -7.16 -0.11
C LYS A 8 6.25 -7.90 -1.37
N VAL A 9 6.86 -7.58 -2.49
CA VAL A 9 6.52 -8.15 -3.81
C VAL A 9 7.55 -9.20 -4.25
N SER A 10 7.08 -10.31 -4.82
CA SER A 10 7.94 -11.27 -5.52
C SER A 10 8.20 -10.80 -6.96
N SER A 11 9.22 -11.34 -7.61
CA SER A 11 9.48 -11.04 -9.03
C SER A 11 8.28 -11.41 -9.91
N THR A 12 7.66 -12.56 -9.67
CA THR A 12 6.48 -13.01 -10.42
C THR A 12 5.29 -12.08 -10.27
N LEU A 13 5.03 -11.57 -9.05
CA LEU A 13 3.96 -10.59 -8.83
C LEU A 13 4.27 -9.27 -9.54
N MET A 14 5.52 -8.80 -9.45
CA MET A 14 5.98 -7.58 -10.11
C MET A 14 5.82 -7.68 -11.64
N GLU A 15 6.26 -8.78 -12.24
CA GLU A 15 6.14 -9.03 -13.69
C GLU A 15 4.67 -9.02 -14.14
N ALA A 16 3.78 -9.66 -13.38
CA ALA A 16 2.35 -9.66 -13.68
C ALA A 16 1.73 -8.25 -13.59
N MET A 17 2.10 -7.47 -12.58
CA MET A 17 1.65 -6.08 -12.42
C MET A 17 2.13 -5.19 -13.57
N CYS A 18 3.39 -5.30 -13.96
CA CYS A 18 3.96 -4.55 -15.08
C CYS A 18 3.29 -4.92 -16.42
N GLY A 19 3.09 -6.22 -16.68
CA GLY A 19 2.42 -6.66 -17.90
C GLY A 19 0.98 -6.14 -18.02
N TYR A 20 0.25 -6.09 -16.90
CA TYR A 20 -1.07 -5.46 -16.86
C TYR A 20 -1.00 -3.95 -17.15
N ALA A 21 -0.09 -3.24 -16.50
CA ALA A 21 0.07 -1.80 -16.69
C ALA A 21 0.42 -1.43 -18.15
N GLU A 22 1.37 -2.14 -18.76
CA GLU A 22 1.76 -1.96 -20.16
C GLU A 22 0.57 -2.13 -21.12
N ALA A 23 -0.26 -3.15 -20.88
CA ALA A 23 -1.46 -3.38 -21.68
C ALA A 23 -2.48 -2.24 -21.51
N CYS A 24 -2.68 -1.73 -20.29
CA CYS A 24 -3.56 -0.59 -20.03
C CYS A 24 -3.06 0.69 -20.70
N PHE A 25 -1.77 0.98 -20.63
CA PHE A 25 -1.17 2.16 -21.26
C PHE A 25 -1.32 2.12 -22.78
N ALA A 26 -1.10 0.95 -23.40
CA ALA A 26 -1.28 0.77 -24.83
C ALA A 26 -2.74 0.91 -25.29
N ALA A 27 -3.71 0.51 -24.45
CA ALA A 27 -5.12 0.50 -24.81
C ALA A 27 -5.83 1.85 -24.58
N ASN A 28 -5.42 2.63 -23.58
CA ASN A 28 -6.21 3.76 -23.07
C ASN A 28 -5.64 5.15 -23.35
N ASP A 29 -4.49 5.26 -24.04
CA ASP A 29 -3.74 6.51 -24.28
C ASP A 29 -3.58 7.39 -23.02
N SER A 30 -3.42 6.72 -21.87
CA SER A 30 -3.35 7.34 -20.55
C SER A 30 -2.34 6.57 -19.71
N LEU A 31 -1.54 7.30 -18.94
CA LEU A 31 -0.61 6.75 -17.96
C LEU A 31 -1.17 6.75 -16.53
N ARG A 32 -2.45 7.09 -16.36
CA ARG A 32 -3.11 7.05 -15.05
C ARG A 32 -3.50 5.61 -14.74
N LEU A 33 -2.82 5.04 -13.76
CA LEU A 33 -3.07 3.71 -13.24
C LEU A 33 -2.53 3.65 -11.80
N ASP A 34 -3.33 3.12 -10.89
CA ASP A 34 -2.94 2.93 -9.50
C ASP A 34 -2.29 1.56 -9.35
N TYR A 35 -1.11 1.49 -8.73
CA TYR A 35 -0.43 0.21 -8.58
C TYR A 35 -1.21 -0.73 -7.66
N GLU A 36 -1.94 -0.20 -6.67
CA GLU A 36 -2.63 -0.99 -5.65
C GLU A 36 -4.01 -1.48 -6.07
N THR A 37 -4.85 -0.61 -6.62
CA THR A 37 -6.25 -0.90 -6.93
C THR A 37 -6.43 -1.45 -8.34
N ASP A 38 -5.52 -1.14 -9.26
CA ASP A 38 -5.56 -1.65 -10.63
C ASP A 38 -4.57 -2.81 -10.82
N ALA A 39 -3.26 -2.53 -10.83
CA ALA A 39 -2.27 -3.53 -11.24
C ALA A 39 -2.15 -4.70 -10.26
N MET A 40 -2.08 -4.43 -8.95
CA MET A 40 -1.94 -5.47 -7.94
C MET A 40 -3.21 -6.31 -7.81
N VAL A 41 -4.40 -5.69 -7.88
CA VAL A 41 -5.68 -6.42 -7.89
C VAL A 41 -5.80 -7.30 -9.13
N ALA A 42 -5.44 -6.80 -10.31
CA ALA A 42 -5.44 -7.60 -11.53
C ALA A 42 -4.46 -8.78 -11.44
N ALA A 43 -3.24 -8.55 -10.95
CA ALA A 43 -2.24 -9.59 -10.77
C ALA A 43 -2.65 -10.64 -9.72
N ALA A 44 -3.40 -10.24 -8.69
CA ALA A 44 -3.87 -11.14 -7.63
C ALA A 44 -4.83 -12.24 -8.13
N ALA A 45 -5.41 -12.08 -9.33
CA ALA A 45 -6.23 -13.11 -9.96
C ALA A 45 -5.42 -14.37 -10.37
N SER A 46 -4.11 -14.24 -10.57
CA SER A 46 -3.23 -15.32 -11.03
C SER A 46 -2.06 -15.59 -10.09
N VAL A 47 -1.62 -14.59 -9.32
CA VAL A 47 -0.54 -14.70 -8.34
C VAL A 47 -1.10 -14.48 -6.93
N PRO A 48 -1.06 -15.47 -6.02
CA PRO A 48 -1.59 -15.29 -4.67
C PRO A 48 -0.91 -14.15 -3.91
N VAL A 49 -1.70 -13.21 -3.39
CA VAL A 49 -1.23 -12.10 -2.55
C VAL A 49 -1.72 -12.32 -1.11
N GLN A 50 -0.80 -12.36 -0.16
CA GLN A 50 -1.13 -12.52 1.26
C GLN A 50 -1.34 -11.16 1.93
N CYS A 51 -2.54 -10.96 2.48
CA CYS A 51 -2.87 -9.75 3.24
C CYS A 51 -2.63 -9.98 4.75
N VAL A 52 -1.39 -9.77 5.20
CA VAL A 52 -1.03 -9.89 6.62
C VAL A 52 -1.60 -8.71 7.39
N THR A 53 -2.44 -8.99 8.39
CA THR A 53 -3.02 -7.97 9.28
C THR A 53 -2.26 -7.93 10.60
N VAL A 54 -1.76 -6.75 10.99
CA VAL A 54 -1.16 -6.48 12.30
C VAL A 54 -2.12 -5.57 13.06
N ALA A 55 -2.79 -6.10 14.07
CA ALA A 55 -3.97 -5.46 14.68
C ALA A 55 -3.65 -4.17 15.46
N ASP A 56 -2.43 -4.04 15.98
CA ASP A 56 -1.95 -2.94 16.81
C ASP A 56 -0.87 -2.09 16.10
N LEU A 57 -0.77 -2.22 14.78
CA LEU A 57 0.15 -1.43 13.97
C LEU A 57 -0.21 0.06 14.06
N LEU A 58 0.71 0.84 14.61
CA LEU A 58 0.63 2.30 14.64
C LEU A 58 1.23 2.85 13.33
N TRP A 59 0.39 3.42 12.46
CA TRP A 59 0.81 4.00 11.19
C TRP A 59 -0.15 5.09 10.70
N SER A 60 0.32 5.96 9.81
CA SER A 60 -0.50 6.90 9.04
C SER A 60 0.23 7.28 7.76
N GLU A 61 -0.48 7.32 6.65
CA GLU A 61 -0.11 8.10 5.46
C GLU A 61 -0.21 9.61 5.78
N ILE A 62 0.47 10.47 5.02
CA ILE A 62 0.40 11.93 5.14
C ILE A 62 0.34 12.57 3.74
N ASP A 63 -0.88 12.80 3.26
CA ASP A 63 -1.15 13.50 1.99
C ASP A 63 -1.71 14.90 2.22
N ASP A 64 -2.40 15.09 3.35
CA ASP A 64 -3.03 16.34 3.72
C ASP A 64 -2.85 16.70 5.21
N GLU A 65 -3.35 17.88 5.58
CA GLU A 65 -3.29 18.41 6.93
C GLU A 65 -4.03 17.54 7.96
N THR A 66 -5.10 16.86 7.55
CA THR A 66 -5.85 15.95 8.43
C THR A 66 -5.01 14.72 8.75
N HIS A 67 -4.36 14.16 7.74
CA HIS A 67 -3.43 13.04 7.88
C HIS A 67 -2.25 13.41 8.79
N TYR A 68 -1.68 14.61 8.61
CA TYR A 68 -0.60 15.11 9.47
C TYR A 68 -0.98 15.19 10.95
N ARG A 69 -2.20 15.66 11.26
CA ARG A 69 -2.70 15.74 12.64
C ARG A 69 -2.84 14.35 13.26
N ARG A 70 -3.42 13.40 12.52
CA ARG A 70 -3.52 11.99 12.95
C ARG A 70 -2.14 11.38 13.20
N ALA A 71 -1.19 11.57 12.28
CA ALA A 71 0.18 11.09 12.43
C ALA A 71 0.86 11.66 13.68
N SER A 72 0.61 12.93 14.00
CA SER A 72 1.15 13.58 15.20
C SER A 72 0.60 12.97 16.50
N GLU A 73 -0.66 12.55 16.53
CA GLU A 73 -1.23 11.84 17.69
C GLU A 73 -0.65 10.43 17.84
N ILE A 74 -0.41 9.75 16.72
CA ILE A 74 0.23 8.44 16.68
C ILE A 74 1.68 8.52 17.18
N ASP A 75 2.48 9.49 16.73
CA ASP A 75 3.87 9.71 17.20
C ASP A 75 3.92 9.90 18.72
N ARG A 76 2.99 10.66 19.32
CA ARG A 76 2.90 10.78 20.78
C ARG A 76 2.63 9.45 21.46
N THR A 77 1.78 8.61 20.87
CA THR A 77 1.48 7.27 21.39
C THR A 77 2.70 6.35 21.32
N ILE A 78 3.45 6.38 20.21
CA ILE A 78 4.71 5.62 20.05
C ILE A 78 5.71 6.05 21.12
N ARG A 79 5.96 7.36 21.27
CA ARG A 79 6.90 7.88 22.27
C ARG A 79 6.51 7.53 23.71
N ALA A 80 5.22 7.50 24.01
CA ALA A 80 4.75 7.11 25.34
C ALA A 80 5.03 5.62 25.63
N LYS A 81 4.93 4.75 24.62
CA LYS A 81 5.27 3.32 24.74
C LYS A 81 6.77 3.10 24.91
N ASP A 82 7.59 3.79 24.12
CA ASP A 82 9.06 3.68 24.19
C ASP A 82 9.64 4.11 25.56
N LEU A 83 8.94 4.98 26.28
CA LEU A 83 9.32 5.41 27.63
C LEU A 83 8.85 4.46 28.75
N SER A 84 7.99 3.49 28.42
CA SER A 84 7.44 2.51 29.38
C SER A 84 8.13 1.14 29.35
N ASP A 85 8.99 0.90 28.35
CA ASP A 85 9.85 -0.30 28.18
C ASP A 85 11.28 -0.08 28.68
#